data_AF-A0A9P8SLN4-F1
#
_entry.id   AF-A0A9P8SLN4-F1
#
_cell.length_a   1.000
_cell.length_b   1.000
_cell.length_c   1.000
_cell.angle_alpha   90.00
_cell.angle_beta   90.00
_cell.angle_gamma   90.00
#
_symmetry.space_group_name_H-M   'P 1'
#
loop_
_entity.id
_entity.type
_entity.pdbx_description
1 polymer ?
#
loop_
_entity_poly.entity_id
_entity_poly.type
_entity_poly.pdbx_seq_one_letter_code
_entity_poly.pdbx_strand_id
1 'polypeptide(L)'
;MSPGDGQSNVDDKPVVPPLPWNVDLTLYELETIARLSSAIADTACVVKNTSRGRDTPLSIDIDIPDFQYYWTACGLFERNLVTIGYVQSWIAAIDERRRKLKAIMTALLRTILTDRQLSDIEINIAPGTEPAVNLIKEKIVSGTIPSLEEIMSAMRSQGGEARQWRDFLDHLGSGHQPSTVGDLGRLVYVFKAVKPALEHEHTVAAPNGNIRDAPGRTLIIQVDDIIEWRIFDRAKSFLEHYATQKPNYAEKALIVGLFPIHKIFVAGSSRSDLYHKDPGPQLCLNSEGAMIGPLDVIGMTYGIHMKEVLQRLRRREGFQ
;
A
#
# COMPACT_ATOMS: atom_id res chain seq x y z
N MET A 1 4.42 -3.15 -11.56
CA MET A 1 5.18 -4.29 -12.12
C MET A 1 4.85 -5.52 -11.29
N SER A 2 4.12 -6.47 -11.87
CA SER A 2 3.87 -7.81 -11.32
C SER A 2 3.85 -8.80 -12.49
N PRO A 3 4.24 -10.07 -12.30
CA PRO A 3 4.62 -10.98 -13.38
C PRO A 3 3.37 -11.55 -14.06
N GLY A 4 3.31 -11.45 -15.38
CA GLY A 4 2.24 -12.02 -16.20
C GLY A 4 2.56 -13.46 -16.58
N ASP A 5 1.61 -14.37 -16.34
CA ASP A 5 1.62 -15.72 -16.90
C ASP A 5 1.25 -15.67 -18.39
N GLY A 6 2.28 -15.86 -19.23
CA GLY A 6 2.31 -16.69 -20.43
C GLY A 6 1.22 -16.59 -21.48
N GLN A 7 1.55 -15.97 -22.61
CA GLN A 7 1.44 -16.67 -23.91
C GLN A 7 2.86 -16.85 -24.45
N SER A 8 3.27 -18.11 -24.55
CA SER A 8 4.59 -18.53 -25.02
C SER A 8 4.78 -18.21 -26.50
N ASN A 9 5.57 -17.18 -26.81
CA ASN A 9 6.14 -16.99 -28.14
C ASN A 9 7.59 -17.45 -28.14
N VAL A 10 7.95 -18.20 -29.19
CA VAL A 10 9.17 -19.01 -29.32
C VAL A 10 10.44 -18.16 -29.61
N ASP A 11 10.45 -16.88 -29.23
CA ASP A 11 11.58 -15.96 -29.40
C ASP A 11 11.78 -14.99 -28.22
N ASP A 12 11.26 -15.32 -27.04
CA ASP A 12 11.37 -14.47 -25.84
C ASP A 12 12.78 -14.51 -25.24
N LYS A 13 13.69 -13.69 -25.78
CA LYS A 13 14.81 -13.21 -24.98
C LYS A 13 14.20 -12.54 -23.73
N PRO A 14 14.60 -12.93 -22.50
CA PRO A 14 14.05 -12.32 -21.30
C PRO A 14 14.30 -10.81 -21.32
N VAL A 15 13.21 -10.05 -21.43
CA VAL A 15 13.26 -8.59 -21.47
C VAL A 15 13.57 -8.08 -20.07
N VAL A 16 14.79 -7.55 -19.88
CA VAL A 16 15.15 -6.84 -18.65
C VAL A 16 14.46 -5.47 -18.69
N PRO A 17 13.63 -5.12 -17.69
CA PRO A 17 12.95 -3.83 -17.68
C PRO A 17 13.96 -2.68 -17.56
N PRO A 18 13.70 -1.51 -18.15
CA PRO A 18 14.52 -0.33 -17.90
C PRO A 18 14.41 0.10 -16.43
N LEU A 19 15.46 0.73 -15.91
CA LEU A 19 15.41 1.36 -14.60
C LEU A 19 14.32 2.46 -14.58
N PRO A 20 13.49 2.56 -13.53
CA PRO A 20 12.37 3.50 -13.48
C PRO A 20 12.82 4.93 -13.12
N TRP A 21 13.90 5.41 -13.75
CA TRP A 21 14.48 6.74 -13.51
C TRP A 21 13.68 7.80 -14.25
N ASN A 22 13.37 8.91 -13.57
CA ASN A 22 12.76 10.11 -14.17
C ASN A 22 11.44 9.87 -14.92
N VAL A 23 10.74 8.77 -14.64
CA VAL A 23 9.39 8.54 -15.16
C VAL A 23 8.44 9.39 -14.33
N ASP A 24 7.70 10.27 -15.00
CA ASP A 24 6.63 11.06 -14.39
C ASP A 24 5.57 10.13 -13.73
N LEU A 25 4.62 10.72 -12.98
CA LEU A 25 3.49 9.97 -12.46
C LEU A 25 2.64 9.47 -13.62
N THR A 26 2.30 8.18 -13.58
CA THR A 26 1.40 7.60 -14.56
C THR A 26 -0.03 8.08 -14.31
N LEU A 27 -0.91 7.94 -15.30
CA LEU A 27 -2.33 8.25 -15.10
C LEU A 27 -2.93 7.35 -14.03
N TYR A 28 -2.52 6.07 -13.97
CA TYR A 28 -2.89 5.15 -12.91
C TYR A 28 -2.52 5.67 -11.51
N GLU A 29 -1.28 6.14 -11.30
CA GLU A 29 -0.85 6.65 -10.00
C GLU A 29 -1.60 7.93 -9.62
N LEU A 30 -1.80 8.85 -10.58
CA LEU A 30 -2.56 10.07 -10.35
C LEU A 30 -4.03 9.79 -10.01
N GLU A 31 -4.67 8.88 -10.74
CA GLU A 31 -6.05 8.46 -10.49
C GLU A 31 -6.18 7.80 -9.12
N THR A 32 -5.26 6.87 -8.80
CA THR A 32 -5.25 6.15 -7.52
C THR A 32 -5.07 7.12 -6.36
N ILE A 33 -4.08 8.03 -6.45
CA ILE A 33 -3.84 9.05 -5.41
C ILE A 33 -5.08 9.94 -5.24
N ALA A 34 -5.67 10.45 -6.32
CA ALA A 34 -6.84 11.33 -6.25
C ALA A 34 -8.07 10.61 -5.68
N ARG A 35 -8.35 9.39 -6.15
CA ARG A 35 -9.51 8.58 -5.77
C ARG A 35 -9.42 8.12 -4.33
N LEU A 36 -8.33 7.46 -3.95
CA LEU A 36 -8.17 6.91 -2.60
C LEU A 36 -8.06 8.04 -1.57
N SER A 37 -7.32 9.12 -1.85
CA SER A 37 -7.23 10.25 -0.91
C SER A 37 -8.59 10.91 -0.68
N SER A 38 -9.39 11.05 -1.74
CA SER A 38 -10.76 11.57 -1.63
C SER A 38 -11.64 10.65 -0.77
N ALA A 39 -11.63 9.34 -1.06
CA ALA A 39 -12.45 8.36 -0.36
C ALA A 39 -12.06 8.22 1.12
N ILE A 40 -10.77 8.21 1.44
CA ILE A 40 -10.27 8.18 2.82
C ILE A 40 -10.77 9.41 3.57
N ALA A 41 -10.63 10.59 2.99
CA ALA A 41 -11.02 11.83 3.67
C ALA A 41 -12.55 11.99 3.80
N ASP A 42 -13.33 11.54 2.81
CA ASP A 42 -14.80 11.45 2.93
C ASP A 42 -15.19 10.49 4.05
N THR A 43 -14.53 9.33 4.13
CA THR A 43 -14.77 8.34 5.18
C THR A 43 -14.45 8.90 6.55
N ALA A 44 -13.29 9.54 6.71
CA ALA A 44 -12.90 10.21 7.95
C ALA A 44 -13.94 11.26 8.38
N CYS A 45 -14.45 12.03 7.42
CA CYS A 45 -15.50 13.02 7.66
C CYS A 45 -16.82 12.40 8.12
N VAL A 46 -17.26 11.31 7.47
CA VAL A 46 -18.44 10.57 7.90
C VAL A 46 -18.27 10.04 9.32
N VAL A 47 -17.12 9.40 9.62
CA VAL A 47 -16.83 8.85 10.95
C VAL A 47 -16.86 9.97 12.00
N LYS A 48 -16.09 11.04 11.82
CA LYS A 48 -15.97 12.15 12.79
C LYS A 48 -17.25 12.94 13.00
N ASN A 49 -18.12 13.04 11.99
CA ASN A 49 -19.39 13.76 12.11
C ASN A 49 -20.51 12.98 12.81
N THR A 50 -20.31 11.69 13.10
CA THR A 50 -21.27 10.94 13.93
C THR A 50 -21.17 11.31 15.41
N SER A 51 -22.29 11.19 16.16
CA SER A 51 -22.35 11.55 17.58
C SER A 51 -21.34 10.79 18.46
N ARG A 52 -20.95 9.57 18.08
CA ARG A 52 -19.90 8.78 18.76
C ARG A 52 -18.51 9.02 18.19
N GLY A 53 -18.41 9.46 16.93
CA GLY A 53 -17.13 9.59 16.23
C GLY A 53 -16.35 10.86 16.54
N ARG A 54 -17.00 11.94 17.00
CA ARG A 54 -16.30 13.20 17.36
C ARG A 54 -15.15 12.95 18.34
N ASP A 55 -15.44 12.18 19.38
CA ASP A 55 -14.48 11.87 20.46
C ASP A 55 -13.70 10.57 20.22
N THR A 56 -13.97 9.86 19.12
CA THR A 56 -13.24 8.62 18.79
C THR A 56 -11.89 8.97 18.16
N PRO A 57 -10.76 8.45 18.70
CA PRO A 57 -9.45 8.57 18.07
C PRO A 57 -9.46 7.98 16.66
N LEU A 58 -8.90 8.70 15.70
CA LEU A 58 -8.81 8.26 14.31
C LEU A 58 -7.40 8.55 13.81
N SER A 59 -6.74 7.49 13.33
CA SER A 59 -5.49 7.56 12.59
C SER A 59 -5.72 7.03 11.18
N ILE A 60 -4.91 7.50 10.23
CA ILE A 60 -4.90 7.02 8.86
C ILE A 60 -3.51 6.46 8.57
N ASP A 61 -3.43 5.16 8.30
CA ASP A 61 -2.21 4.52 7.84
C ASP A 61 -2.25 4.38 6.32
N ILE A 62 -1.31 5.01 5.62
CA ILE A 62 -1.15 4.88 4.18
C ILE A 62 -0.16 3.76 3.92
N ASP A 63 -0.60 2.71 3.22
CA ASP A 63 0.33 1.72 2.70
C ASP A 63 0.91 2.16 1.35
N ILE A 64 2.22 2.06 1.23
CA ILE A 64 2.94 2.31 -0.02
C ILE A 64 3.91 1.15 -0.16
N PRO A 65 3.76 0.32 -1.20
CA PRO A 65 4.52 -0.92 -1.25
C PRO A 65 6.03 -0.67 -1.28
N ASP A 66 6.76 -1.66 -0.80
CA ASP A 66 8.15 -1.57 -0.41
C ASP A 66 9.00 -2.68 -1.04
N PHE A 67 9.48 -3.63 -0.24
CA PHE A 67 10.38 -4.67 -0.70
C PHE A 67 9.73 -5.62 -1.70
N GLN A 68 8.39 -5.65 -1.80
CA GLN A 68 7.71 -6.42 -2.85
C GLN A 68 8.20 -6.00 -4.25
N TYR A 69 8.56 -4.72 -4.45
CA TYR A 69 9.12 -4.24 -5.71
C TYR A 69 10.61 -4.49 -5.87
N TYR A 70 11.36 -4.62 -4.77
CA TYR A 70 12.77 -5.01 -4.86
C TYR A 70 12.90 -6.44 -5.40
N TRP A 71 11.99 -7.31 -4.99
CA TRP A 71 12.05 -8.73 -5.35
C TRP A 71 11.95 -8.99 -6.85
N THR A 72 11.38 -8.06 -7.62
CA THR A 72 11.40 -8.12 -9.10
C THR A 72 12.84 -8.14 -9.62
N ALA A 73 13.72 -7.27 -9.11
CA ALA A 73 15.13 -7.25 -9.51
C ALA A 73 15.92 -8.41 -8.89
N CYS A 74 15.61 -8.82 -7.66
CA CYS A 74 16.19 -10.00 -7.04
C CYS A 74 15.97 -11.25 -7.89
N GLY A 75 14.74 -11.51 -8.33
CA GLY A 75 14.42 -12.67 -9.17
C GLY A 75 15.11 -12.63 -10.55
N LEU A 76 15.36 -11.45 -11.12
CA LEU A 76 16.17 -11.31 -12.34
C LEU A 76 17.64 -11.66 -12.08
N PHE A 77 18.18 -11.28 -10.92
CA PHE A 77 19.55 -11.59 -10.52
C PHE A 77 19.74 -13.09 -10.25
N GLU A 78 18.81 -13.74 -9.54
CA GLU A 78 18.83 -15.20 -9.31
C GLU A 78 18.83 -15.99 -10.62
N ARG A 79 18.20 -15.46 -11.66
CA ARG A 79 18.17 -16.02 -13.02
C ARG A 79 19.39 -15.66 -13.86
N ASN A 80 20.39 -14.99 -13.30
CA ASN A 80 21.59 -14.48 -13.99
C ASN A 80 21.30 -13.55 -15.18
N LEU A 81 20.18 -12.82 -15.14
CA LEU A 81 19.78 -11.91 -16.22
C LEU A 81 20.30 -10.49 -16.03
N VAL A 82 20.65 -10.13 -14.79
CA VAL A 82 21.12 -8.78 -14.42
C VAL A 82 22.26 -8.90 -13.41
N THR A 83 23.06 -7.85 -13.29
CA THR A 83 24.15 -7.77 -12.29
C THR A 83 23.64 -7.27 -10.94
N ILE A 84 24.43 -7.46 -9.88
CA ILE A 84 24.10 -6.89 -8.57
C ILE A 84 24.00 -5.34 -8.62
N GLY A 85 24.82 -4.69 -9.46
CA GLY A 85 24.77 -3.24 -9.65
C GLY A 85 23.45 -2.76 -10.27
N TYR A 86 22.83 -3.58 -11.12
CA TYR A 86 21.48 -3.32 -11.61
C TYR A 86 20.46 -3.41 -10.46
N VAL A 87 20.54 -4.43 -9.60
CA VAL A 87 19.63 -4.59 -8.45
C VAL A 87 19.76 -3.41 -7.47
N GLN A 88 20.99 -2.97 -7.18
CA GLN A 88 21.23 -1.78 -6.35
C GLN A 88 20.59 -0.52 -6.95
N SER A 89 20.77 -0.31 -8.27
CA SER A 89 20.20 0.83 -9.00
C SER A 89 18.67 0.77 -9.03
N TRP A 90 18.09 -0.43 -9.13
CA TRP A 90 16.66 -0.66 -9.06
C TRP A 90 16.09 -0.30 -7.69
N ILE A 91 16.68 -0.83 -6.62
CA ILE A 91 16.25 -0.55 -5.24
C ILE A 91 16.30 0.95 -4.97
N ALA A 92 17.39 1.63 -5.36
CA ALA A 92 17.53 3.08 -5.20
C ALA A 92 16.43 3.86 -5.96
N ALA A 93 16.09 3.44 -7.17
CA ALA A 93 15.04 4.06 -7.96
C ALA A 93 13.64 3.86 -7.35
N ILE A 94 13.36 2.64 -6.86
CA ILE A 94 12.10 2.34 -6.17
C ILE A 94 11.99 3.12 -4.86
N ASP A 95 13.07 3.21 -4.08
CA ASP A 95 13.10 4.00 -2.84
C ASP A 95 12.78 5.48 -3.09
N GLU A 96 13.41 6.06 -4.11
CA GLU A 96 13.17 7.46 -4.47
C GLU A 96 11.73 7.66 -4.96
N ARG A 97 11.22 6.78 -5.83
CA ARG A 97 9.83 6.85 -6.29
C ARG A 97 8.85 6.72 -5.12
N ARG A 98 9.06 5.75 -4.23
CA ARG A 98 8.25 5.52 -3.03
C ARG A 98 8.24 6.76 -2.13
N ARG A 99 9.41 7.37 -1.88
CA ARG A 99 9.54 8.59 -1.09
C ARG A 99 8.72 9.74 -1.67
N LYS A 100 8.77 9.94 -2.99
CA LYS A 100 8.00 10.98 -3.68
C LYS A 100 6.48 10.70 -3.64
N LEU A 101 6.06 9.48 -3.97
CA LEU A 101 4.65 9.07 -3.91
C LEU A 101 4.06 9.25 -2.51
N LYS A 102 4.83 8.87 -1.48
CA LYS A 102 4.52 9.12 -0.07
C LYS A 102 4.24 10.59 0.20
N ALA A 103 5.18 11.46 -0.16
CA ALA A 103 5.06 12.89 0.09
C ALA A 103 3.83 13.49 -0.59
N ILE A 104 3.56 13.10 -1.84
CA ILE A 104 2.38 13.57 -2.60
C ILE A 104 1.08 13.08 -1.97
N MET A 105 0.95 11.78 -1.70
CA MET A 105 -0.28 11.21 -1.18
C MET A 105 -0.61 11.76 0.22
N THR A 106 0.38 11.84 1.11
CA THR A 106 0.20 12.44 2.44
C THR A 106 -0.18 13.92 2.34
N ALA A 107 0.50 14.71 1.50
CA ALA A 107 0.22 16.14 1.38
C ALA A 107 -1.14 16.43 0.73
N LEU A 108 -1.52 15.63 -0.28
CA LEU A 108 -2.84 15.73 -0.88
C LEU A 108 -3.90 15.41 0.18
N LEU A 109 -3.80 14.25 0.83
CA LEU A 109 -4.77 13.83 1.84
C LEU A 109 -4.94 14.88 2.95
N ARG A 110 -3.84 15.46 3.45
CA ARG A 110 -3.90 16.59 4.41
C ARG A 110 -4.67 17.79 3.87
N THR A 111 -4.46 18.14 2.60
CA THR A 111 -5.18 19.23 1.95
C THR A 111 -6.68 18.95 1.94
N ILE A 112 -7.10 17.77 1.45
CA ILE A 112 -8.54 17.46 1.35
C ILE A 112 -9.19 17.23 2.73
N LEU A 113 -8.44 16.77 3.74
CA LEU A 113 -8.92 16.69 5.13
C LEU A 113 -9.11 18.08 5.72
N THR A 114 -8.18 19.01 5.47
CA THR A 114 -8.30 20.41 5.90
C THR A 114 -9.52 21.09 5.27
N ASP A 115 -9.75 20.85 3.97
CA ASP A 115 -10.94 21.35 3.26
C ASP A 115 -12.25 20.81 3.89
N ARG A 116 -12.19 19.65 4.56
CA ARG A 116 -13.30 19.04 5.32
C ARG A 116 -13.28 19.39 6.82
N GLN A 117 -12.44 20.32 7.25
CA GLN A 117 -12.29 20.77 8.66
C GLN A 117 -11.77 19.67 9.61
N LEU A 118 -10.92 18.77 9.12
CA LEU A 118 -10.32 17.66 9.88
C LEU A 118 -8.78 17.76 9.88
N SER A 119 -8.23 18.80 10.52
CA SER A 119 -6.79 19.06 10.53
C SER A 119 -6.01 18.29 11.60
N ASP A 120 -6.69 17.67 12.56
CA ASP A 120 -6.14 17.00 13.74
C ASP A 120 -5.91 15.49 13.56
N ILE A 121 -6.29 14.92 12.39
CA ILE A 121 -6.12 13.50 12.11
C ILE A 121 -4.66 13.17 11.84
N GLU A 122 -4.14 12.17 12.56
CA GLU A 122 -2.81 11.64 12.34
C GLU A 122 -2.75 10.83 11.04
N ILE A 123 -1.74 11.10 10.22
CA ILE A 123 -1.50 10.37 8.97
C ILE A 123 -0.10 9.78 9.03
N ASN A 124 -0.05 8.46 9.00
CA ASN A 124 1.14 7.65 9.11
C ASN A 124 1.37 6.85 7.83
N ILE A 125 2.58 6.29 7.72
CA ILE A 125 2.83 5.22 6.75
C ILE A 125 2.77 3.91 7.50
N ALA A 126 2.02 2.95 6.94
CA ALA A 126 1.85 1.63 7.54
C ALA A 126 3.23 0.99 7.78
N PRO A 127 3.66 0.82 9.04
CA PRO A 127 4.96 0.25 9.35
C PRO A 127 4.90 -1.28 9.24
N GLY A 128 6.05 -1.93 9.43
CA GLY A 128 6.13 -3.37 9.63
C GLY A 128 7.05 -4.10 8.67
N THR A 129 7.65 -3.42 7.70
CA THR A 129 8.53 -4.05 6.71
C THR A 129 9.97 -3.57 6.81
N GLU A 130 10.26 -2.64 7.70
CA GLU A 130 11.58 -2.04 7.89
C GLU A 130 12.67 -3.08 8.13
N PRO A 131 12.49 -4.12 8.98
CA PRO A 131 13.49 -5.16 9.14
C PRO A 131 13.83 -5.91 7.84
N ALA A 132 12.80 -6.26 7.06
CA ALA A 132 12.97 -6.94 5.78
C ALA A 132 13.69 -6.06 4.76
N VAL A 133 13.28 -4.79 4.65
CA VAL A 133 13.91 -3.79 3.78
C VAL A 133 15.39 -3.61 4.11
N ASN A 134 15.72 -3.48 5.39
CA ASN A 134 17.11 -3.29 5.85
C ASN A 134 17.96 -4.52 5.55
N LEU A 135 17.46 -5.72 5.84
CA LEU A 135 18.15 -6.97 5.55
C LEU A 135 18.42 -7.13 4.04
N ILE A 136 17.42 -6.86 3.19
CA ILE A 136 17.58 -6.94 1.74
C ILE A 136 18.68 -5.99 1.27
N LYS A 137 18.65 -4.73 1.72
CA LYS A 137 19.67 -3.75 1.35
C LYS A 137 21.08 -4.17 1.79
N GLU A 138 21.23 -4.68 3.00
CA GLU A 138 22.51 -5.18 3.52
C GLU A 138 23.06 -6.35 2.70
N LYS A 139 22.21 -7.34 2.41
CA LYS A 139 22.59 -8.52 1.62
C LYS A 139 22.97 -8.15 0.18
N ILE A 140 22.21 -7.25 -0.44
CA ILE A 140 22.50 -6.76 -1.78
C ILE A 140 23.83 -6.00 -1.85
N VAL A 141 24.20 -5.25 -0.80
CA VAL A 141 25.52 -4.60 -0.71
C VAL A 141 26.64 -5.64 -0.64
N SER A 142 26.41 -6.77 0.05
CA SER A 142 27.36 -7.89 0.13
C SER A 142 27.30 -8.86 -1.06
N GLY A 143 26.50 -8.57 -2.10
CA GLY A 143 26.42 -9.38 -3.32
C GLY A 143 25.52 -10.61 -3.22
N THR A 144 24.65 -10.68 -2.20
CA THR A 144 23.76 -11.83 -1.95
C THR A 144 22.30 -11.39 -1.84
N ILE A 145 21.37 -12.35 -1.92
CA ILE A 145 19.94 -12.13 -1.70
C ILE A 145 19.54 -12.91 -0.44
N PRO A 146 18.74 -12.32 0.49
CA PRO A 146 18.29 -13.05 1.67
C PRO A 146 17.28 -14.13 1.31
N SER A 147 17.30 -15.23 2.06
CA SER A 147 16.27 -16.26 1.97
C SER A 147 14.94 -15.81 2.60
N LEU A 148 13.84 -16.51 2.28
CA LEU A 148 12.55 -16.29 2.93
C LEU A 148 12.65 -16.44 4.46
N GLU A 149 13.38 -17.45 4.94
CA GLU A 149 13.56 -17.70 6.37
C GLU A 149 14.30 -16.56 7.07
N GLU A 150 15.34 -16.01 6.43
CA GLU A 150 16.07 -14.84 6.95
C GLU A 150 15.15 -13.62 7.05
N ILE A 151 14.33 -13.36 6.02
CA ILE A 151 13.37 -12.26 6.01
C ILE A 151 12.32 -12.43 7.12
N MET A 152 11.71 -13.62 7.23
CA MET A 152 10.73 -13.89 8.28
C MET A 152 11.34 -13.78 9.68
N SER A 153 12.56 -14.30 9.87
CA SER A 153 13.29 -14.19 11.13
C SER A 153 13.54 -12.73 11.51
N ALA A 154 13.98 -11.89 10.57
CA ALA A 154 14.18 -10.47 10.79
C ALA A 154 12.87 -9.76 11.21
N MET A 155 11.76 -10.01 10.50
CA MET A 155 10.46 -9.41 10.85
C MET A 155 9.93 -9.88 12.20
N ARG A 156 10.21 -11.12 12.61
CA ARG A 156 9.78 -11.67 13.92
C ARG A 156 10.65 -11.24 15.09
N SER A 157 11.87 -10.73 14.86
CA SER A 157 12.85 -10.48 15.93
C SER A 157 13.30 -9.02 16.04
N GLN A 158 13.09 -8.21 15.01
CA GLN A 158 13.60 -6.83 14.93
C GLN A 158 12.48 -5.83 14.63
N GLY A 159 12.69 -4.56 14.98
CA GLY A 159 11.74 -3.48 14.72
C GLY A 159 10.59 -3.39 15.73
N GLY A 160 9.81 -2.31 15.64
CA GLY A 160 8.72 -2.03 16.58
C GLY A 160 7.53 -3.00 16.47
N GLU A 161 7.38 -3.68 15.33
CA GLU A 161 6.25 -4.55 15.01
C GLU A 161 6.58 -6.05 15.13
N ALA A 162 7.74 -6.38 15.70
CA ALA A 162 8.23 -7.77 15.75
C ALA A 162 7.25 -8.72 16.45
N ARG A 163 6.53 -8.21 17.46
CA ARG A 163 5.55 -8.97 18.24
C ARG A 163 4.32 -9.30 17.40
N GLN A 164 3.74 -8.29 16.77
CA GLN A 164 2.59 -8.40 15.89
C GLN A 164 2.89 -9.36 14.73
N TRP A 165 4.11 -9.36 14.19
CA TRP A 165 4.52 -10.33 13.18
C TRP A 165 4.55 -11.77 13.69
N ARG A 166 5.01 -12.00 14.93
CA ARG A 166 4.93 -13.34 15.54
C ARG A 166 3.48 -13.75 15.70
N ASP A 167 2.66 -12.90 16.31
CA ASP A 167 1.24 -13.18 16.54
C ASP A 167 0.52 -13.46 15.22
N PHE A 168 0.75 -12.64 14.18
CA PHE A 168 0.19 -12.85 12.85
C PHE A 168 0.60 -14.20 12.26
N LEU A 169 1.90 -14.48 12.16
CA LEU A 169 2.41 -15.70 11.51
C LEU A 169 2.06 -16.97 12.29
N ASP A 170 2.08 -16.93 13.62
CA ASP A 170 1.80 -18.09 14.47
C ASP A 170 0.30 -18.47 14.44
N HIS A 171 -0.58 -17.55 14.06
CA HIS A 171 -2.03 -17.78 13.93
C HIS A 171 -2.48 -17.93 12.46
N LEU A 172 -1.56 -17.92 11.49
CA LEU A 172 -1.86 -18.36 10.13
C LEU A 172 -2.02 -19.88 10.11
N GLY A 173 -3.15 -20.36 9.60
CA GLY A 173 -3.35 -21.80 9.36
C GLY A 173 -2.24 -22.38 8.48
N SER A 174 -1.89 -23.66 8.67
CA SER A 174 -0.74 -24.30 8.00
C SER A 174 -0.73 -24.14 6.47
N GLY A 175 -1.89 -24.17 5.82
CA GLY A 175 -2.04 -23.94 4.38
C GLY A 175 -1.87 -22.49 3.89
N HIS A 176 -1.70 -21.53 4.81
CA HIS A 176 -1.56 -20.10 4.52
C HIS A 176 -0.16 -19.57 4.86
N GLN A 177 0.73 -20.42 5.36
CA GLN A 177 2.12 -20.06 5.61
C GLN A 177 2.82 -19.72 4.28
N PRO A 178 3.63 -18.64 4.22
CA PRO A 178 4.32 -18.25 3.00
C PRO A 178 5.38 -19.30 2.64
N SER A 179 5.38 -19.73 1.38
CA SER A 179 6.40 -20.66 0.84
C SER A 179 7.46 -19.94 0.00
N THR A 180 7.15 -18.73 -0.46
CA THR A 180 8.03 -17.87 -1.26
C THR A 180 8.02 -16.44 -0.73
N VAL A 181 9.03 -15.63 -1.09
CA VAL A 181 9.03 -14.19 -0.77
C VAL A 181 7.87 -13.47 -1.48
N GLY A 182 7.43 -13.97 -2.63
CA GLY A 182 6.21 -13.48 -3.30
C GLY A 182 4.94 -13.73 -2.49
N ASP A 183 4.81 -14.90 -1.85
CA ASP A 183 3.70 -15.18 -0.92
C ASP A 183 3.75 -14.24 0.29
N LEU A 184 4.94 -14.07 0.87
CA LEU A 184 5.14 -13.18 1.99
C LEU A 184 4.80 -11.72 1.63
N GLY A 185 5.23 -11.26 0.45
CA GLY A 185 4.93 -9.91 -0.04
C GLY A 185 3.43 -9.64 -0.17
N ARG A 186 2.63 -10.66 -0.52
CA ARG A 186 1.15 -10.57 -0.49
C ARG A 186 0.60 -10.56 0.93
N LEU A 187 1.17 -11.36 1.83
CA LEU A 187 0.75 -11.40 3.24
C LEU A 187 1.08 -10.12 4.00
N VAL A 188 2.10 -9.36 3.59
CA VAL A 188 2.40 -8.03 4.18
C VAL A 188 1.19 -7.10 4.14
N TYR A 189 0.43 -7.08 3.04
CA TYR A 189 -0.77 -6.24 2.96
C TYR A 189 -1.85 -6.70 3.95
N VAL A 190 -2.03 -8.01 4.08
CA VAL A 190 -2.96 -8.60 5.06
C VAL A 190 -2.52 -8.27 6.47
N PHE A 191 -1.22 -8.42 6.78
CA PHE A 191 -0.62 -8.06 8.05
C PHE A 191 -0.90 -6.59 8.39
N LYS A 192 -0.57 -5.66 7.48
CA LYS A 192 -0.79 -4.22 7.68
C LYS A 192 -2.27 -3.90 7.93
N ALA A 193 -3.20 -4.56 7.24
CA ALA A 193 -4.63 -4.39 7.45
C ALA A 193 -5.11 -4.87 8.84
N VAL A 194 -4.57 -5.99 9.35
CA VAL A 194 -5.01 -6.58 10.64
C VAL A 194 -4.18 -6.12 11.84
N LYS A 195 -3.03 -5.49 11.62
CA LYS A 195 -2.08 -5.03 12.65
C LYS A 195 -2.75 -4.26 13.80
N PRO A 196 -3.68 -3.31 13.56
CA PRO A 196 -4.35 -2.60 14.66
C PRO A 196 -5.09 -3.55 15.62
N ALA A 197 -5.62 -4.68 15.13
CA ALA A 197 -6.27 -5.67 15.99
C ALA A 197 -5.28 -6.47 16.85
N LEU A 198 -4.03 -6.60 16.41
CA LEU A 198 -2.96 -7.31 17.13
C LEU A 198 -2.34 -6.46 18.25
N GLU A 199 -2.39 -5.13 18.13
CA GLU A 199 -1.86 -4.17 19.12
C GLU A 199 -2.62 -4.20 20.46
N HIS A 200 -3.89 -4.64 20.46
CA HIS A 200 -4.81 -4.60 21.62
C HIS A 200 -4.47 -5.59 22.73
N GLU A 201 -3.42 -6.40 22.59
CA GLU A 201 -3.14 -7.45 23.55
C GLU A 201 -2.71 -6.91 24.94
N HIS A 202 -2.26 -5.64 25.07
CA HIS A 202 -1.55 -5.18 26.27
C HIS A 202 -1.80 -3.75 26.82
N THR A 203 -2.76 -2.96 26.32
CA THR A 203 -3.05 -1.64 26.93
C THR A 203 -3.75 -1.70 28.31
N VAL A 204 -3.99 -2.91 28.86
CA VAL A 204 -4.64 -3.11 30.16
C VAL A 204 -3.60 -3.42 31.25
N ALA A 205 -2.73 -2.45 31.55
CA ALA A 205 -2.02 -2.40 32.83
C ALA A 205 -1.60 -0.94 33.11
N ALA A 206 -2.55 -0.11 33.53
CA ALA A 206 -2.19 1.12 34.21
C ALA A 206 -1.56 0.74 35.57
N PRO A 207 -0.39 1.30 35.97
CA PRO A 207 0.28 1.00 37.24
C PRO A 207 -0.56 1.36 38.49
N ASN A 208 -1.61 2.16 38.29
CA ASN A 208 -2.49 2.63 39.33
C ASN A 208 -3.86 2.03 38.99
N GLY A 209 -4.38 1.13 39.84
CA GLY A 209 -5.57 0.29 39.64
C GLY A 209 -6.92 0.98 39.36
N ASN A 210 -6.91 2.17 38.77
CA ASN A 210 -8.05 2.73 38.08
C ASN A 210 -8.21 1.98 36.77
N ILE A 211 -9.25 1.14 36.72
CA ILE A 211 -9.80 0.56 35.50
C ILE A 211 -10.14 1.75 34.59
N ARG A 212 -9.24 2.09 33.66
CA ARG A 212 -9.64 2.84 32.47
C ARG A 212 -10.65 1.95 31.75
N ASP A 213 -11.78 2.53 31.37
CA ASP A 213 -12.84 1.86 30.61
C ASP A 213 -12.21 0.89 29.59
N ALA A 214 -12.75 -0.33 29.54
CA ALA A 214 -12.27 -1.38 28.66
C ALA A 214 -11.94 -0.81 27.27
N PRO A 215 -10.81 -1.17 26.64
CA PRO A 215 -10.47 -0.65 25.32
C PRO A 215 -11.65 -0.91 24.39
N GLY A 216 -12.29 0.17 23.92
CA GLY A 216 -13.45 0.07 23.06
C GLY A 216 -13.10 -0.66 21.76
N ARG A 217 -14.12 -1.19 21.08
CA ARG A 217 -13.95 -1.88 19.78
C ARG A 217 -13.16 -1.04 18.79
N THR A 218 -12.15 -1.65 18.17
CA THR A 218 -11.46 -1.05 17.04
C THR A 218 -12.24 -1.27 15.75
N LEU A 219 -12.44 -0.21 14.97
CA LEU A 219 -13.00 -0.29 13.63
C LEU A 219 -11.88 -0.03 12.61
N ILE A 220 -11.55 -1.05 11.84
CA ILE A 220 -10.60 -0.99 10.73
C ILE A 220 -11.41 -0.75 9.46
N ILE A 221 -11.13 0.35 8.76
CA ILE A 221 -11.71 0.62 7.44
C ILE A 221 -10.59 0.52 6.42
N GLN A 222 -10.58 -0.57 5.65
CA GLN A 222 -9.64 -0.74 4.55
C GLN A 222 -10.21 -0.03 3.32
N VAL A 223 -9.52 1.02 2.86
CA VAL A 223 -9.86 1.73 1.61
C VAL A 223 -8.87 1.32 0.53
N ASP A 224 -9.35 0.64 -0.51
CA ASP A 224 -8.47 0.04 -1.50
C ASP A 224 -9.09 0.00 -2.90
N ASP A 225 -8.30 -0.41 -3.89
CA ASP A 225 -8.77 -0.74 -5.22
C ASP A 225 -9.62 -2.02 -5.19
N ILE A 226 -10.68 -2.07 -6.01
CA ILE A 226 -11.53 -3.25 -6.09
C ILE A 226 -10.78 -4.47 -6.59
N ILE A 227 -9.69 -4.30 -7.36
CA ILE A 227 -8.87 -5.44 -7.80
C ILE A 227 -8.15 -6.12 -6.62
N GLU A 228 -7.91 -5.39 -5.53
CA GLU A 228 -7.21 -5.83 -4.34
C GLU A 228 -8.14 -6.38 -3.24
N TRP A 229 -9.44 -6.60 -3.55
CA TRP A 229 -10.45 -7.08 -2.59
C TRP A 229 -10.07 -8.37 -1.85
N ARG A 230 -9.20 -9.20 -2.44
CA ARG A 230 -8.69 -10.44 -1.81
C ARG A 230 -7.86 -10.17 -0.56
N ILE A 231 -7.23 -9.00 -0.45
CA ILE A 231 -6.50 -8.60 0.76
C ILE A 231 -7.49 -8.45 1.92
N PHE A 232 -8.58 -7.72 1.69
CA PHE A 232 -9.65 -7.55 2.67
C PHE A 232 -10.30 -8.88 3.06
N ASP A 233 -10.62 -9.74 2.10
CA ASP A 233 -11.24 -11.04 2.37
C ASP A 233 -10.35 -11.91 3.26
N ARG A 234 -9.05 -11.97 2.96
CA ARG A 234 -8.05 -12.67 3.77
C ARG A 234 -7.89 -12.05 5.16
N ALA A 235 -7.84 -10.72 5.26
CA ALA A 235 -7.75 -10.01 6.53
C ALA A 235 -8.98 -10.30 7.42
N LYS A 236 -10.17 -10.29 6.83
CA LYS A 236 -11.41 -10.65 7.51
C LYS A 236 -11.40 -12.09 8.01
N SER A 237 -11.07 -13.06 7.15
CA SER A 237 -10.95 -14.47 7.55
C SER A 237 -9.90 -14.68 8.64
N PHE A 238 -8.76 -13.99 8.56
CA PHE A 238 -7.75 -14.01 9.61
C PHE A 238 -8.32 -13.52 10.95
N LEU A 239 -8.98 -12.36 10.97
CA LEU A 239 -9.55 -11.80 12.20
C LEU A 239 -10.64 -12.69 12.80
N GLU A 240 -11.49 -13.31 11.97
CA GLU A 240 -12.49 -14.28 12.41
C GLU A 240 -11.81 -15.50 13.07
N HIS A 241 -10.78 -16.05 12.44
CA HIS A 241 -10.03 -17.18 13.00
C HIS A 241 -9.29 -16.80 14.29
N TYR A 242 -8.59 -15.67 14.28
CA TYR A 242 -7.85 -15.14 15.43
C TYR A 242 -8.76 -14.97 16.65
N ALA A 243 -9.97 -14.43 16.45
CA ALA A 243 -10.96 -14.27 17.52
C ALA A 243 -11.43 -15.60 18.13
N THR A 244 -11.45 -16.70 17.37
CA THR A 244 -11.80 -18.03 17.92
C THR A 244 -10.72 -18.61 18.83
N GLN A 245 -9.45 -18.32 18.54
CA GLN A 245 -8.30 -18.81 19.31
C GLN A 245 -8.03 -17.93 20.55
N LYS A 246 -8.48 -16.68 20.52
CA LYS A 246 -8.28 -15.67 21.57
C LYS A 246 -9.62 -15.05 22.02
N PRO A 247 -10.55 -15.85 22.61
CA PRO A 247 -11.94 -15.42 22.86
C PRO A 247 -12.10 -14.36 23.96
N ASN A 248 -11.15 -14.26 24.90
CA ASN A 248 -11.17 -13.27 25.98
C ASN A 248 -10.76 -11.85 25.54
N TYR A 249 -10.39 -11.66 24.28
CA TYR A 249 -10.11 -10.35 23.68
C TYR A 249 -11.38 -9.74 23.07
N ALA A 250 -12.49 -9.87 23.79
CA ALA A 250 -13.75 -9.17 23.54
C ALA A 250 -13.50 -7.69 23.90
N GLU A 251 -13.18 -6.84 22.94
CA GLU A 251 -14.18 -6.27 22.06
C GLU A 251 -13.65 -6.07 20.62
N LYS A 252 -13.88 -7.11 19.81
CA LYS A 252 -13.83 -7.22 18.33
C LYS A 252 -13.31 -6.01 17.55
N ALA A 253 -12.13 -6.18 16.95
CA ALA A 253 -11.80 -5.44 15.75
C ALA A 253 -12.82 -5.78 14.64
N LEU A 254 -13.55 -4.78 14.16
CA LEU A 254 -14.41 -4.92 12.99
C LEU A 254 -13.64 -4.42 11.79
N ILE A 255 -13.62 -5.18 10.70
CA ILE A 255 -13.04 -4.72 9.44
C ILE A 255 -14.14 -4.46 8.41
N VAL A 256 -14.07 -3.31 7.76
CA VAL A 256 -14.96 -2.89 6.67
C VAL A 256 -14.11 -2.57 5.45
N GLY A 257 -14.44 -3.18 4.31
CA GLY A 257 -13.82 -2.89 3.03
C GLY A 257 -14.59 -1.80 2.30
N LEU A 258 -13.90 -0.73 1.93
CA LEU A 258 -14.40 0.33 1.07
C LEU A 258 -13.59 0.31 -0.24
N PHE A 259 -14.27 0.03 -1.36
CA PHE A 259 -13.63 -0.06 -2.67
C PHE A 259 -14.18 1.03 -3.60
N PRO A 260 -13.56 2.23 -3.64
CA PRO A 260 -14.08 3.34 -4.43
C PRO A 260 -14.02 3.02 -5.92
N ILE A 261 -15.14 3.23 -6.61
CA ILE A 261 -15.28 2.97 -8.05
C ILE A 261 -14.29 3.82 -8.85
N HIS A 262 -13.65 3.20 -9.84
CA HIS A 262 -12.75 3.89 -10.77
C HIS A 262 -13.56 4.85 -11.63
N LYS A 263 -13.05 6.05 -11.84
CA LYS A 263 -13.73 7.05 -12.66
C LYS A 263 -13.10 7.21 -14.04
N ILE A 264 -11.91 6.66 -14.23
CA ILE A 264 -11.14 6.72 -15.47
C ILE A 264 -10.89 5.30 -15.96
N PHE A 265 -11.16 5.06 -17.24
CA PHE A 265 -11.09 3.75 -17.87
C PHE A 265 -10.37 3.87 -19.21
N VAL A 266 -9.55 2.87 -19.55
CA VAL A 266 -8.90 2.74 -20.87
C VAL A 266 -9.61 1.68 -21.68
N ALA A 267 -10.10 2.03 -22.87
CA ALA A 267 -10.69 1.06 -23.79
C ALA A 267 -9.65 0.02 -24.22
N GLY A 268 -9.99 -1.26 -24.19
CA GLY A 268 -9.13 -2.34 -24.65
C GLY A 268 -9.86 -3.68 -24.79
N SER A 269 -9.19 -4.68 -25.37
CA SER A 269 -9.75 -6.01 -25.67
C SER A 269 -10.09 -6.89 -24.44
N SER A 270 -9.83 -6.40 -23.24
CA SER A 270 -10.07 -7.08 -21.96
C SER A 270 -10.47 -6.06 -20.89
N ARG A 271 -10.63 -6.47 -19.62
CA ARG A 271 -10.93 -5.54 -18.51
C ARG A 271 -10.05 -4.27 -18.63
N SER A 272 -10.73 -3.14 -18.60
CA SER A 272 -10.13 -1.81 -18.61
C SER A 272 -9.37 -1.64 -17.30
N ASP A 273 -8.05 -1.68 -17.36
CA ASP A 273 -7.19 -1.59 -16.19
C ASP A 273 -6.04 -0.63 -16.48
N LEU A 274 -6.10 0.54 -15.84
CA LEU A 274 -5.07 1.56 -15.91
C LEU A 274 -3.71 1.05 -15.42
N TYR A 275 -3.69 0.07 -14.51
CA TYR A 275 -2.44 -0.50 -14.00
C TYR A 275 -1.61 -1.18 -15.10
N HIS A 276 -2.28 -1.88 -16.01
CA HIS A 276 -1.64 -2.60 -17.10
C HIS A 276 -1.62 -1.83 -18.42
N LYS A 277 -2.59 -0.95 -18.63
CA LYS A 277 -2.82 -0.25 -19.90
C LYS A 277 -2.73 1.26 -19.74
N ASP A 278 -1.82 1.73 -18.88
CA ASP A 278 -1.60 3.17 -18.72
C ASP A 278 -1.30 3.78 -20.10
N PRO A 279 -2.10 4.74 -20.56
CA PRO A 279 -2.01 5.24 -21.92
C PRO A 279 -0.83 6.22 -22.12
N GLY A 280 -0.06 6.51 -21.06
CA GLY A 280 1.11 7.35 -21.12
C GLY A 280 0.80 8.85 -21.00
N PRO A 281 1.80 9.71 -21.29
CA PRO A 281 1.76 11.14 -20.95
C PRO A 281 0.92 11.99 -21.91
N GLN A 282 0.48 11.44 -23.04
CA GLN A 282 -0.14 12.17 -24.12
C GLN A 282 -1.38 11.42 -24.61
N LEU A 283 -2.55 12.03 -24.43
CA LEU A 283 -3.85 11.44 -24.73
C LEU A 283 -4.60 12.33 -25.72
N CYS A 284 -5.44 11.72 -26.55
CA CYS A 284 -6.28 12.46 -27.50
C CYS A 284 -7.70 12.60 -26.94
N LEU A 285 -8.20 13.82 -26.81
CA LEU A 285 -9.56 14.09 -26.30
C LEU A 285 -10.65 13.75 -27.33
N ASN A 286 -10.36 13.93 -28.62
CA ASN A 286 -11.29 13.71 -29.72
C ASN A 286 -10.56 13.28 -31.00
N SER A 287 -11.34 12.89 -32.01
CA SER A 287 -10.85 12.56 -33.36
C SER A 287 -10.10 13.72 -34.04
N GLU A 288 -10.25 14.94 -33.53
CA GLU A 288 -9.66 16.17 -34.06
C GLU A 288 -8.25 16.45 -33.48
N GLY A 289 -7.75 15.62 -32.55
CA GLY A 289 -6.34 15.61 -32.16
C GLY A 289 -5.94 16.60 -31.06
N ALA A 290 -6.88 17.12 -30.27
CA ALA A 290 -6.52 17.92 -29.09
C ALA A 290 -5.81 17.03 -28.06
N MET A 291 -4.52 17.30 -27.84
CA MET A 291 -3.69 16.57 -26.89
C MET A 291 -3.94 17.04 -25.46
N ILE A 292 -4.17 16.09 -24.56
CA ILE A 292 -4.32 16.32 -23.12
C ILE A 292 -3.31 15.46 -22.35
N GLY A 293 -2.88 15.95 -21.20
CA GLY A 293 -2.03 15.20 -20.28
C GLY A 293 -2.83 14.47 -19.19
N PRO A 294 -2.18 13.56 -18.44
CA PRO A 294 -2.81 12.85 -17.32
C PRO A 294 -3.50 13.77 -16.30
N LEU A 295 -2.87 14.91 -15.95
CA LEU A 295 -3.45 15.88 -15.01
C LEU A 295 -4.72 16.58 -15.55
N ASP A 296 -4.85 16.74 -16.87
CA ASP A 296 -6.05 17.30 -17.46
C ASP A 296 -7.24 16.34 -17.26
N VAL A 297 -7.00 15.04 -17.47
CA VAL A 297 -7.99 13.99 -17.18
C VAL A 297 -8.40 14.03 -15.70
N ILE A 298 -7.44 14.12 -14.78
CA ILE A 298 -7.75 14.28 -13.34
C ILE A 298 -8.62 15.52 -13.09
N GLY A 299 -8.31 16.65 -13.73
CA GLY A 299 -9.11 17.87 -13.59
C GLY A 299 -10.55 17.73 -14.09
N MET A 300 -10.75 17.01 -15.19
CA MET A 300 -12.08 16.73 -15.73
C MET A 300 -12.89 15.78 -14.84
N THR A 301 -12.22 14.85 -14.15
CA THR A 301 -12.88 13.79 -13.36
C THR A 301 -13.06 14.14 -11.88
N TYR A 302 -12.09 14.80 -11.26
CA TYR A 302 -12.06 15.12 -9.82
C TYR A 302 -12.11 16.63 -9.55
N GLY A 303 -12.17 17.47 -10.59
CA GLY A 303 -12.27 18.92 -10.50
C GLY A 303 -10.93 19.65 -10.61
N ILE A 304 -11.01 20.94 -10.99
CA ILE A 304 -9.84 21.81 -11.25
C ILE A 304 -8.96 21.95 -10.00
N HIS A 305 -9.55 22.09 -8.82
CA HIS A 305 -8.80 22.18 -7.56
C HIS A 305 -7.90 20.95 -7.32
N MET A 306 -8.42 19.74 -7.56
CA MET A 306 -7.63 18.49 -7.44
C MET A 306 -6.43 18.51 -8.39
N LYS A 307 -6.66 18.90 -9.65
CA LYS A 307 -5.60 19.05 -10.65
C LYS A 307 -4.52 20.03 -10.19
N GLU A 308 -4.91 21.21 -9.73
CA GLU A 308 -3.97 22.27 -9.31
C GLU A 308 -3.13 21.84 -8.10
N VAL A 309 -3.75 21.20 -7.11
CA VAL A 309 -3.05 20.66 -5.93
C VAL A 309 -2.06 19.58 -6.35
N LEU A 310 -2.49 18.59 -7.15
CA LEU A 310 -1.60 17.52 -7.63
C LEU A 310 -0.46 18.05 -8.51
N GLN A 311 -0.73 19.02 -9.38
CA GLN A 311 0.29 19.66 -10.21
C GLN A 311 1.37 20.35 -9.35
N ARG A 312 0.96 21.07 -8.30
CA ARG A 312 1.88 21.70 -7.36
C ARG A 312 2.70 20.66 -6.58
N LEU A 313 2.07 19.61 -6.08
CA LEU A 313 2.74 18.55 -5.32
C LEU A 313 3.72 17.74 -6.17
N ARG A 314 3.32 17.38 -7.41
CA ARG A 314 4.17 16.72 -8.41
C ARG A 314 5.46 17.51 -8.66
N ARG A 315 5.33 18.82 -8.95
CA ARG A 315 6.48 19.71 -9.18
C ARG A 315 7.38 19.83 -7.95
N ARG A 316 6.79 19.93 -6.75
CA ARG A 316 7.53 20.01 -5.49
C ARG A 316 8.43 18.79 -5.26
N GLU A 317 7.96 17.60 -5.61
CA GLU A 317 8.75 16.36 -5.50
C GLU A 317 9.67 16.11 -6.71
N GLY A 318 9.80 17.07 -7.62
CA GLY A 318 10.71 17.00 -8.76
C GLY A 318 10.28 16.00 -9.83
N PHE A 319 8.99 15.74 -9.96
CA PHE A 319 8.46 15.17 -11.19
C PHE A 319 8.31 16.29 -12.23
N GLN A 320 8.78 16.02 -13.45
CA GLN A 320 8.62 16.91 -14.61
C GLN A 320 7.16 16.95 -14.99
#